data_AF-A0A401IBI1-F1
#
_entry.id   AF-A0A401IBI1-F1
#
_cell.length_a   1.000
_cell.length_b   1.000
_cell.length_c   1.000
_cell.angle_alpha   90.00
_cell.angle_beta   90.00
_cell.angle_gamma   90.00
#
_symmetry.space_group_name_H-M   'P 1'
#
loop_
_entity.id
_entity.type
_entity.pdbx_description
1 polymer ?
#
loop_
_entity_poly.entity_id
_entity_poly.type
_entity_poly.pdbx_seq_one_letter_code
_entity_poly.pdbx_strand_id
1 'polypeptide(L)'
;MDAVAEEAGILRLGLIGSYGHRYANWAIANCDLLLVLGSRLDTRQTGTQPQTFARGALLIQVDIDPAELGSKVWADISVQMDVADFLHTLERSAPGPRRAGGSGAKA
;
A
#
# COMPACT_ATOMS: atom_id res chain seq x y z
N MET A 1 11.42 -15.66 -12.67
CA MET A 1 11.09 -14.96 -11.40
C MET A 1 11.23 -13.49 -11.69
N ASP A 2 10.17 -12.95 -12.29
CA ASP A 2 10.29 -12.20 -13.53
C ASP A 2 10.37 -10.70 -13.34
N ALA A 3 11.13 -10.09 -14.25
CA ALA A 3 11.24 -8.73 -14.82
C ALA A 3 10.40 -7.54 -14.31
N VAL A 4 9.40 -7.69 -13.43
CA VAL A 4 8.61 -6.58 -12.86
C VAL A 4 9.35 -5.86 -11.72
N ALA A 5 10.54 -6.35 -11.34
CA ALA A 5 11.30 -5.81 -10.21
C ALA A 5 12.27 -4.69 -10.59
N GLU A 6 12.71 -4.58 -11.85
CA GLU A 6 13.80 -3.67 -12.24
C GLU A 6 13.37 -2.22 -12.47
N GLU A 7 12.11 -1.94 -12.82
CA GLU A 7 11.62 -0.56 -13.01
C GLU A 7 11.11 0.11 -11.74
N ALA A 8 10.98 -0.65 -10.64
CA ALA A 8 10.51 -0.15 -9.38
C ALA A 8 11.66 0.59 -8.67
N GLY A 9 12.01 1.77 -9.18
CA GLY A 9 13.15 2.60 -8.73
C GLY A 9 13.04 3.07 -7.27
N ILE A 10 13.48 4.29 -7.00
CA ILE A 10 13.59 4.85 -5.62
C ILE A 10 12.30 4.82 -4.77
N LEU A 11 11.14 4.50 -5.35
CA LEU A 11 9.85 4.42 -4.67
C LEU A 11 9.54 3.05 -4.06
N ARG A 12 10.30 2.00 -4.40
CA ARG A 12 10.08 0.64 -3.86
C ARG A 12 10.77 0.46 -2.52
N LEU A 13 9.99 0.25 -1.46
CA LEU A 13 10.51 -0.06 -0.13
C LEU A 13 10.69 -1.57 0.13
N GLY A 14 10.16 -2.44 -0.73
CA GLY A 14 10.31 -3.90 -0.58
C GLY A 14 9.35 -4.52 0.43
N LEU A 15 9.75 -5.63 1.04
CA LEU A 15 8.88 -6.47 1.88
C LEU A 15 8.60 -5.85 3.26
N ILE A 16 7.41 -6.11 3.78
CA ILE A 16 6.94 -5.67 5.11
C ILE A 16 6.70 -6.88 6.03
N GLY A 17 6.50 -6.63 7.32
CA GLY A 17 6.18 -7.66 8.32
C GLY A 17 7.37 -8.18 9.12
N SER A 18 7.19 -9.32 9.78
CA SER A 18 8.16 -9.91 10.72
C SER A 18 9.52 -10.26 10.10
N TYR A 19 9.54 -10.52 8.80
CA TYR A 19 10.76 -10.78 8.00
C TYR A 19 10.99 -9.71 6.92
N GLY A 20 10.27 -8.58 7.02
CA GLY A 20 10.36 -7.47 6.08
C GLY A 20 11.53 -6.53 6.37
N HIS A 21 11.72 -5.56 5.51
CA HIS A 21 12.72 -4.51 5.70
C HIS A 21 12.27 -3.52 6.78
N ARG A 22 13.20 -3.16 7.67
CA ARG A 22 12.95 -2.18 8.74
C ARG A 22 12.40 -0.85 8.20
N TYR A 23 12.95 -0.37 7.09
CA TYR A 23 12.55 0.92 6.51
C TYR A 23 11.15 0.86 5.87
N ALA A 24 10.74 -0.28 5.31
CA ALA A 24 9.38 -0.47 4.80
C ALA A 24 8.35 -0.48 5.93
N ASN A 25 8.64 -1.23 7.01
CA ASN A 25 7.80 -1.22 8.22
C ASN A 25 7.72 0.17 8.86
N TRP A 26 8.83 0.91 8.84
CA TRP A 26 8.86 2.28 9.37
C TRP A 26 8.03 3.24 8.51
N ALA A 27 8.05 3.11 7.19
CA ALA A 27 7.20 3.90 6.31
C ALA A 27 5.70 3.66 6.57
N ILE A 28 5.28 2.40 6.76
CA ILE A 28 3.90 2.07 7.13
C ILE A 28 3.53 2.65 8.50
N ALA A 29 4.44 2.59 9.47
CA ALA A 29 4.17 3.11 10.81
C ALA A 29 3.99 4.63 10.85
N ASN A 30 4.49 5.37 9.85
CA ASN A 30 4.47 6.83 9.79
C ASN A 30 3.66 7.40 8.62
N CYS A 31 2.95 6.56 7.85
CA CYS A 31 2.07 7.07 6.81
C CYS A 31 0.78 7.64 7.40
N ASP A 32 0.17 8.57 6.66
CA ASP A 32 -1.14 9.16 6.92
C ASP A 32 -2.25 8.52 6.07
N LEU A 33 -1.87 7.78 5.03
CA LEU A 33 -2.73 6.97 4.18
C LEU A 33 -2.03 5.63 3.89
N LEU A 34 -2.75 4.52 4.08
CA LEU A 34 -2.32 3.19 3.67
C LEU A 34 -3.34 2.61 2.69
N LEU A 35 -2.94 2.50 1.42
CA LEU A 35 -3.71 1.83 0.39
C LEU A 35 -3.25 0.37 0.27
N VAL A 36 -4.13 -0.55 0.61
CA VAL A 36 -3.91 -1.99 0.58
C VAL A 36 -4.63 -2.57 -0.64
N LEU A 37 -3.87 -3.17 -1.56
CA LEU A 37 -4.40 -3.75 -2.79
C LEU A 37 -4.19 -5.27 -2.77
N GLY A 38 -5.28 -6.04 -2.77
CA GLY A 38 -5.27 -7.50 -2.87
C GLY A 38 -4.48 -8.19 -1.76
N SER A 39 -4.46 -7.62 -0.56
CA SER A 39 -3.76 -8.18 0.59
C SER A 39 -4.71 -8.48 1.73
N ARG A 40 -4.56 -9.70 2.25
CA ARG A 40 -5.29 -10.22 3.40
C ARG A 40 -4.84 -9.63 4.73
N LEU A 41 -3.72 -8.87 4.75
CA LEU A 41 -3.09 -8.32 5.95
C LEU A 41 -2.89 -9.37 7.04
N ASP A 42 -2.20 -10.47 6.70
CA ASP A 42 -2.00 -11.58 7.62
C ASP A 42 -1.11 -11.18 8.83
N THR A 43 -1.12 -11.99 9.88
CA THR A 43 -0.37 -11.71 11.11
C THR A 43 1.15 -11.60 10.91
N ARG A 44 1.70 -12.14 9.81
CA ARG A 44 3.12 -11.99 9.48
C ARG A 44 3.41 -10.62 8.90
N GLN A 45 2.43 -9.96 8.29
CA GLN A 45 2.51 -8.58 7.81
C GLN A 45 2.22 -7.57 8.94
N THR A 46 1.14 -7.79 9.69
CA THR A 46 0.64 -6.82 10.68
C THR A 46 1.29 -6.97 12.06
N GLY A 47 1.92 -8.12 12.32
CA GLY A 47 2.41 -8.49 13.65
C GLY A 47 1.28 -8.90 14.60
N THR A 48 1.65 -9.12 15.86
CA THR A 48 0.78 -9.65 16.93
C THR A 48 -0.31 -8.67 17.38
N GLN A 49 -0.12 -7.37 17.15
CA GLN A 49 -1.06 -6.32 17.55
C GLN A 49 -1.54 -5.55 16.32
N PRO A 50 -2.53 -6.08 15.57
CA PRO A 50 -3.05 -5.45 14.36
C PRO A 50 -3.57 -4.02 14.59
N GLN A 51 -4.05 -3.70 15.79
CA GLN A 51 -4.49 -2.34 16.14
C GLN A 51 -3.36 -1.30 16.15
N THR A 52 -2.11 -1.74 16.22
CA THR A 52 -0.93 -0.85 16.15
C THR A 52 -0.41 -0.69 14.73
N PHE A 53 -0.90 -1.51 13.79
CA PHE A 53 -0.52 -1.45 12.39
C PHE A 53 -1.07 -0.16 11.76
N ALA A 54 -0.17 0.66 11.22
CA ALA A 54 -0.51 1.94 10.57
C ALA A 54 -1.44 2.84 11.40
N ARG A 55 -1.25 2.91 12.73
CA ARG A 55 -2.16 3.58 13.68
C ARG A 55 -2.52 5.05 13.35
N GLY A 56 -1.65 5.75 12.62
CA GLY A 56 -1.87 7.15 12.23
C GLY A 56 -2.49 7.33 10.84
N ALA A 57 -2.72 6.25 10.10
CA ALA A 57 -3.10 6.29 8.71
C ALA A 57 -4.61 6.07 8.53
N LEU A 58 -5.18 6.73 7.53
CA LEU A 58 -6.42 6.30 6.89
C LEU A 58 -6.13 5.01 6.12
N LEU A 59 -6.80 3.91 6.44
CA LEU A 59 -6.60 2.62 5.79
C LEU A 59 -7.70 2.36 4.76
N ILE A 60 -7.30 2.21 3.50
CA ILE A 60 -8.16 1.80 2.40
C ILE A 60 -7.79 0.38 2.00
N GLN A 61 -8.74 -0.55 2.06
CA GLN A 61 -8.54 -1.94 1.67
C GLN A 61 -9.36 -2.27 0.43
N VAL A 62 -8.67 -2.74 -0.61
CA VAL A 62 -9.28 -3.21 -1.86
C VAL A 62 -9.01 -4.71 -1.99
N ASP A 63 -10.06 -5.51 -2.01
CA ASP A 63 -9.97 -6.95 -2.20
C ASP A 63 -11.20 -7.46 -2.97
N ILE A 64 -11.03 -8.52 -3.75
CA ILE A 64 -12.14 -9.16 -4.48
C ILE A 64 -12.98 -10.03 -3.53
N ASP A 65 -12.35 -10.57 -2.49
CA ASP A 65 -12.99 -11.43 -1.51
C ASP A 65 -13.58 -10.60 -0.35
N PRO A 66 -14.91 -10.55 -0.18
CA PRO A 66 -15.53 -9.82 0.91
C PRO A 66 -15.17 -10.40 2.29
N ALA A 67 -14.72 -11.66 2.38
CA ALA A 67 -14.31 -12.27 3.64
C ALA A 67 -12.99 -11.70 4.18
N GLU A 68 -12.17 -11.08 3.33
CA GLU A 68 -10.88 -10.51 3.74
C GLU A 68 -11.00 -9.05 4.21
N LEU A 69 -12.03 -8.33 3.75
CA LEU A 69 -12.29 -6.93 4.08
C LEU A 69 -12.62 -6.76 5.58
N GLY A 70 -11.78 -6.02 6.30
CA GLY A 70 -11.98 -5.76 7.74
C GLY A 70 -11.78 -7.00 8.65
N SER A 71 -11.24 -8.10 8.12
CA SER A 71 -11.12 -9.36 8.85
C SER A 71 -10.05 -9.36 9.95
N LYS A 72 -8.93 -8.66 9.71
CA LYS A 72 -7.73 -8.69 10.59
C LYS A 72 -7.33 -7.30 11.07
N VAL A 73 -7.37 -6.32 10.15
CA VAL A 73 -7.18 -4.91 10.43
C VAL A 73 -8.46 -4.20 10.05
N TRP A 74 -8.92 -3.29 10.91
CA TRP A 74 -10.07 -2.45 10.59
C TRP A 74 -9.67 -1.45 9.51
N ALA A 75 -10.33 -1.51 8.36
CA ALA A 75 -10.17 -0.53 7.29
C ALA A 75 -11.20 0.59 7.45
N ASP A 76 -10.78 1.84 7.24
CA ASP A 76 -11.69 2.98 7.22
C ASP A 76 -12.57 2.96 5.97
N ILE A 77 -12.01 2.49 4.86
CA ILE A 77 -12.71 2.31 3.58
C ILE A 77 -12.40 0.92 3.04
N SER A 78 -13.46 0.14 2.81
CA SER A 78 -13.37 -1.18 2.17
C SER A 78 -14.01 -1.13 0.79
N VAL A 79 -13.28 -1.60 -0.23
CA VAL A 79 -13.75 -1.64 -1.62
C VAL A 79 -13.70 -3.08 -2.10
N GLN A 80 -14.87 -3.65 -2.38
CA GLN A 80 -14.97 -4.99 -2.97
C GLN A 80 -14.88 -4.90 -4.50
N MET A 81 -13.69 -5.12 -5.06
CA MET A 81 -13.51 -5.17 -6.51
C MET A 81 -12.19 -5.83 -6.91
N ASP A 82 -12.08 -6.18 -8.20
CA ASP A 82 -10.81 -6.56 -8.79
C ASP A 82 -9.81 -5.39 -8.76
N VAL A 83 -8.56 -5.67 -8.40
CA VAL A 83 -7.52 -4.64 -8.24
C VAL A 83 -7.17 -3.98 -9.58
N ALA A 84 -7.20 -4.71 -10.71
CA ALA A 84 -6.95 -4.11 -12.01
C ALA A 84 -8.06 -3.12 -12.38
N ASP A 85 -9.33 -3.47 -12.15
CA ASP A 85 -10.46 -2.57 -12.36
C ASP A 85 -10.39 -1.32 -11.45
N PHE A 86 -9.92 -1.49 -10.21
CA PHE A 86 -9.71 -0.39 -9.28
C PHE A 86 -8.66 0.59 -9.80
N LEU A 87 -7.52 0.08 -10.25
CA LEU A 87 -6.43 0.90 -10.80
C LEU A 87 -6.88 1.63 -12.07
N HIS A 88 -7.58 0.98 -12.99
CA HIS A 88 -8.12 1.65 -14.18
C HIS A 88 -9.14 2.75 -13.85
N THR A 89 -9.96 2.52 -12.81
CA THR A 89 -10.91 3.54 -12.34
C THR A 89 -10.19 4.73 -11.70
N LEU A 90 -9.13 4.48 -10.93
CA LEU A 90 -8.27 5.51 -10.36
C LEU A 90 -7.56 6.32 -11.43
N GLU A 91 -6.94 5.68 -12.42
CA GLU A 91 -6.24 6.36 -13.53
C GLU A 91 -7.16 7.31 -14.30
N ARG A 92 -8.41 6.89 -14.55
CA ARG A 92 -9.41 7.72 -15.23
C ARG A 92 -9.88 8.91 -14.38
N SER A 93 -9.86 8.75 -13.05
CA SER A 93 -10.35 9.77 -12.11
C SER A 93 -9.24 10.71 -11.61
N ALA A 94 -7.99 10.28 -11.69
CA ALA A 94 -6.85 11.05 -11.22
C ALA A 94 -6.54 12.21 -12.20
N PRO A 95 -6.26 13.42 -11.70
CA PRO A 95 -5.62 14.44 -12.53
C PRO A 95 -4.28 13.88 -13.03
N GLY A 96 -3.98 14.10 -14.31
CA GLY A 96 -2.81 13.51 -14.99
C GLY A 96 -1.49 13.65 -14.22
N PRO A 97 -0.47 12.83 -14.55
CA PRO A 97 0.71 12.65 -13.72
C PRO A 97 1.37 13.97 -13.36
N ARG A 98 1.31 14.34 -12.07
CA ARG A 98 2.15 15.40 -11.53
C ARG A 98 3.57 14.85 -11.49
N ARG A 99 4.39 15.21 -12.47
CA ARG A 99 5.84 14.94 -12.41
C ARG A 99 6.34 15.43 -11.06
N ALA A 100 6.93 14.54 -10.26
CA ALA A 100 7.71 14.95 -9.12
C ALA A 100 8.71 15.99 -9.62
N GLY A 101 8.68 17.21 -9.05
CA GLY A 101 9.48 18.32 -9.54
C GLY A 101 10.91 17.87 -9.77
N GLY A 102 11.37 17.97 -11.02
CA GLY A 102 12.76 17.74 -11.33
C GLY A 102 13.59 18.64 -10.43
N SER A 103 14.40 18.03 -9.57
CA SER A 103 15.49 18.73 -8.91
C SER A 103 16.22 19.51 -9.98
N GLY A 104 16.12 20.84 -9.94
CA GLY A 104 16.93 21.69 -10.77
C GLY A 104 18.38 21.28 -10.60
N ALA A 105 19.00 20.87 -11.70
CA ALA A 105 20.43 20.95 -11.81
C ALA A 105 20.81 22.41 -11.53
N LYS A 106 21.25 22.70 -10.31
CA LYS A 106 21.97 23.93 -10.02
C LYS A 106 23.44 23.62 -10.26
N ALA A 107 23.94 24.25 -11.34
CA ALA A 107 25.28 24.75 -11.63
C ALA A 107 26.47 24.10 -10.92
#